data_AF-A0A350XY16-F1
#
_entry.id   AF-A0A350XY16-F1
#
_cell.length_a   1.000
_cell.length_b   1.000
_cell.length_c   1.000
_cell.angle_alpha   90.00
_cell.angle_beta   90.00
_cell.angle_gamma   90.00
#
_symmetry.space_group_name_H-M   'P 1'
#
loop_
_entity.id
_entity.type
_entity.pdbx_description
1 polymer ?
#
loop_
_entity_poly.entity_id
_entity_poly.type
_entity_poly.pdbx_seq_one_letter_code
_entity_poly.pdbx_strand_id
1 'polypeptide(L)'
;SKSKGNVVDPNDVVDEYGADVLRTYVLFMGDYEKAAPWSKSSVKGCKRFIDRVWALQDILTEGDEYSKELESAFHKTIKKVSEDIEGMKFNTAIAALMTLLNDIYNKGSINNAELKTFVTLLNPFAPHVTEEIWAAQNYGGMLANGHWVDYDEAKCVDDEIEIVAQINGKVRAKLMIPAEIESAEAIELAKKDPAIAAAIEGKNVVKELYVKGRLVNIVVK
;
A
#
# COMPACT_ATOMS: atom_id res chain seq x y z
N SER A 1 13.98 -10.89 28.95
CA SER A 1 15.34 -11.05 29.54
C SER A 1 15.52 -12.47 29.99
N LYS A 2 16.77 -12.98 30.01
CA LYS A 2 17.09 -14.32 30.51
C LYS A 2 16.52 -14.55 31.93
N SER A 3 16.57 -13.53 32.79
CA SER A 3 15.99 -13.56 34.14
C SER A 3 14.47 -13.70 34.20
N LYS A 4 13.74 -13.29 33.15
CA LYS A 4 12.27 -13.35 33.09
C LYS A 4 11.76 -14.53 32.26
N GLY A 5 12.64 -15.39 31.73
CA GLY A 5 12.26 -16.58 30.95
C GLY A 5 11.49 -16.29 29.65
N ASN A 6 11.47 -15.04 29.19
CA ASN A 6 10.68 -14.60 28.03
C ASN A 6 11.55 -14.24 26.82
N VAL A 7 12.72 -14.88 26.70
CA VAL A 7 13.59 -14.71 25.53
C VAL A 7 13.00 -15.53 24.38
N VAL A 8 12.81 -14.91 23.22
CA VAL A 8 12.52 -15.61 21.98
C VAL A 8 13.86 -15.86 21.30
N ASP A 9 14.15 -17.12 20.95
CA ASP A 9 15.33 -17.44 20.14
C ASP A 9 15.02 -17.15 18.66
N PRO A 10 15.77 -16.27 18.00
CA PRO A 10 15.59 -16.02 16.58
C PRO A 10 15.75 -17.28 15.72
N ASN A 11 16.59 -18.24 16.14
CA ASN A 11 16.82 -19.46 15.36
C ASN A 11 15.58 -20.34 15.28
N ASP A 12 14.79 -20.44 16.36
CA ASP A 12 13.51 -21.16 16.34
C ASP A 12 12.58 -20.63 15.24
N VAL A 13 12.58 -19.31 15.04
CA VAL A 13 11.76 -18.64 14.02
C VAL A 13 12.32 -18.88 12.62
N VAL A 14 13.65 -18.84 12.47
CA VAL A 14 14.32 -19.12 11.18
C VAL A 14 14.09 -20.57 10.76
N ASP A 15 14.22 -21.52 11.68
CA ASP A 15 14.04 -22.94 11.42
C ASP A 15 12.58 -23.28 11.05
N GLU A 16 11.60 -22.62 11.69
CA GLU A 16 10.17 -22.84 11.42
C GLU A 16 9.66 -22.07 10.18
N TYR A 17 10.09 -20.82 9.98
CA TYR A 17 9.49 -19.90 9.00
C TYR A 17 10.45 -19.38 7.94
N GLY A 18 11.76 -19.51 8.13
CA GLY A 18 12.80 -18.96 7.25
C GLY A 18 13.28 -17.56 7.64
N ALA A 19 14.49 -17.23 7.19
CA ALA A 19 15.18 -15.97 7.53
C ALA A 19 14.43 -14.72 7.04
N ASP A 20 13.83 -14.77 5.85
CA ASP A 20 13.10 -13.64 5.28
C ASP A 20 11.84 -13.29 6.09
N VAL A 21 11.16 -14.29 6.64
CA VAL A 21 9.99 -14.05 7.49
C VAL A 21 10.40 -13.37 8.78
N LEU A 22 11.49 -13.81 9.41
CA LEU A 22 12.02 -13.16 10.60
C LEU A 22 12.44 -11.72 10.31
N ARG A 23 13.22 -11.48 9.25
CA ARG A 23 13.70 -10.14 8.86
C ARG A 23 12.54 -9.19 8.58
N THR A 24 11.59 -9.62 7.75
CA THR A 24 10.39 -8.86 7.41
C THR A 24 9.59 -8.55 8.67
N TYR A 25 9.41 -9.52 9.56
CA TYR A 25 8.68 -9.32 10.82
C TYR A 25 9.35 -8.29 11.73
N VAL A 26 10.66 -8.40 11.96
CA VAL A 26 11.41 -7.47 12.82
C VAL A 26 11.34 -6.05 12.30
N LEU A 27 11.39 -5.86 10.98
CA LEU A 27 11.30 -4.54 10.34
C LEU A 27 9.85 -4.03 10.22
N PHE A 28 8.85 -4.91 10.36
CA PHE A 28 7.42 -4.56 10.26
C PHE A 28 6.72 -4.35 11.60
N MET A 29 7.24 -4.93 12.69
CA MET A 29 6.52 -5.01 13.97
C MET A 29 6.22 -3.67 14.65
N GLY A 30 6.86 -2.58 14.21
CA GLY A 30 6.63 -1.24 14.72
C GLY A 30 7.57 -0.21 14.09
N ASP A 31 7.48 1.00 14.61
CA ASP A 31 8.46 2.07 14.36
C ASP A 31 9.85 1.61 14.82
N TYR A 32 10.85 1.72 13.93
CA TYR A 32 12.18 1.15 14.12
C TYR A 32 12.87 1.66 15.39
N GLU A 33 12.65 2.92 15.77
CA GLU A 33 13.29 3.53 16.94
C GLU A 33 12.59 3.17 18.26
N LYS A 34 11.41 2.56 18.19
CA LYS A 34 10.56 2.30 19.36
C LYS A 34 10.56 0.83 19.74
N ALA A 35 10.39 0.58 21.03
CA ALA A 35 10.16 -0.76 21.52
C ALA A 35 8.80 -1.28 21.02
N ALA A 36 8.79 -2.46 20.41
CA ALA A 36 7.60 -3.16 19.97
C ALA A 36 7.52 -4.55 20.64
N PRO A 37 6.34 -4.98 21.11
CA PRO A 37 6.18 -6.30 21.69
C PRO A 37 6.26 -7.39 20.61
N TRP A 38 6.91 -8.51 20.94
CA TRP A 38 6.91 -9.68 20.08
C TRP A 38 5.50 -10.29 19.94
N SER A 39 5.13 -10.69 18.73
CA SER A 39 3.81 -11.19 18.35
C SER A 39 3.94 -12.37 17.40
N LYS A 40 3.64 -13.58 17.88
CA LYS A 40 3.63 -14.80 17.06
C LYS A 40 2.60 -14.75 15.93
N SER A 41 1.46 -14.09 16.15
CA SER A 41 0.44 -13.92 15.10
C SER A 41 0.93 -13.01 13.97
N SER A 42 1.69 -11.97 14.30
CA SER A 42 2.30 -11.07 13.32
C SER A 42 3.40 -11.77 12.51
N VAL A 43 4.23 -12.63 13.12
CA VAL A 43 5.19 -13.50 12.41
C VAL A 43 4.47 -14.36 11.36
N LYS A 44 3.36 -15.02 11.74
CA LYS A 44 2.54 -15.80 10.79
C LYS A 44 1.93 -14.94 9.69
N GLY A 45 1.65 -13.66 9.96
CA GLY A 45 1.24 -12.68 8.96
C GLY A 45 2.32 -12.45 7.91
N CYS A 46 3.57 -12.23 8.35
CA CYS A 46 4.71 -12.10 7.45
C CYS A 46 4.97 -13.38 6.66
N LYS A 47 4.81 -14.58 7.25
CA LYS A 47 4.89 -15.84 6.50
C LYS A 47 3.88 -15.89 5.35
N ARG A 48 2.60 -15.58 5.63
CA ARG A 48 1.55 -15.55 4.59
C ARG A 48 1.83 -14.51 3.51
N PHE A 49 2.39 -13.36 3.88
CA PHE A 49 2.81 -12.35 2.91
C PHE A 49 3.90 -12.90 1.98
N ILE A 50 4.97 -13.47 2.52
CA ILE A 50 6.06 -14.05 1.72
C ILE A 50 5.56 -15.21 0.83
N ASP A 51 4.65 -16.05 1.34
CA ASP A 51 4.03 -17.13 0.53
C ASP A 51 3.24 -16.59 -0.66
N ARG A 52 2.50 -15.50 -0.46
CA ARG A 52 1.80 -14.82 -1.55
C ARG A 52 2.76 -14.17 -2.54
N VAL A 53 3.89 -13.62 -2.08
CA VAL A 53 4.93 -13.10 -2.98
C VAL A 53 5.50 -14.22 -3.85
N TRP A 54 5.83 -15.37 -3.27
CA TRP A 54 6.29 -16.54 -4.01
C TRP A 54 5.28 -17.00 -5.07
N ALA A 55 3.99 -17.02 -4.71
CA ALA A 55 2.89 -17.42 -5.58
C ALA A 55 2.54 -16.39 -6.68
N LEU A 56 3.18 -15.22 -6.74
CA LEU A 56 2.99 -14.29 -7.86
C LEU A 56 3.39 -14.92 -9.21
N GLN A 57 4.31 -15.88 -9.19
CA GLN A 57 4.73 -16.63 -10.37
C GLN A 57 3.57 -17.41 -11.01
N ASP A 58 2.56 -17.79 -10.24
CA ASP A 58 1.40 -18.55 -10.73
C ASP A 58 0.44 -17.69 -11.56
N ILE A 59 0.52 -16.36 -11.41
CA ILE A 59 -0.31 -15.37 -12.12
C ILE A 59 0.55 -14.44 -12.99
N LEU A 60 1.80 -14.85 -13.26
CA LEU A 60 2.72 -14.12 -14.11
C LEU A 60 2.28 -14.23 -15.58
N THR A 61 2.23 -13.09 -16.25
CA THR A 61 1.94 -12.97 -17.68
C THR A 61 3.09 -12.28 -18.40
N GLU A 62 3.17 -12.45 -19.73
CA GLU A 62 4.12 -11.70 -20.54
C GLU A 62 3.85 -10.19 -20.51
N GLY A 63 4.90 -9.38 -20.65
CA GLY A 63 4.82 -7.92 -20.73
C GLY A 63 5.97 -7.21 -20.04
N ASP A 64 6.52 -6.21 -20.73
CA ASP A 64 7.71 -5.45 -20.31
C ASP A 64 7.41 -3.98 -19.94
N GLU A 65 6.14 -3.62 -19.82
CA GLU A 65 5.66 -2.30 -19.40
C GLU A 65 4.65 -2.45 -18.27
N TYR A 66 4.50 -1.46 -17.39
CA TYR A 66 3.47 -1.49 -16.36
C TYR A 66 2.08 -1.50 -16.98
N SER A 67 1.18 -2.35 -16.47
CA SER A 67 -0.22 -2.31 -16.86
C SER A 67 -0.86 -0.99 -16.42
N LYS A 68 -1.78 -0.47 -17.21
CA LYS A 68 -2.45 0.81 -16.92
C LYS A 68 -3.12 0.80 -15.54
N GLU A 69 -3.65 -0.35 -15.13
CA GLU A 69 -4.36 -0.53 -13.85
C GLU A 69 -3.43 -0.46 -12.64
N LEU A 70 -2.17 -0.91 -12.77
CA LEU A 70 -1.21 -0.94 -11.67
C LEU A 70 -0.12 0.12 -11.77
N GLU A 71 0.04 0.79 -12.91
CA GLU A 71 1.12 1.74 -13.17
C GLU A 71 1.26 2.80 -12.07
N SER A 72 0.15 3.46 -11.71
CA SER A 72 0.16 4.46 -10.63
C SER A 72 0.51 3.82 -9.27
N ALA A 73 -0.04 2.63 -8.97
CA ALA A 73 0.23 1.93 -7.72
C ALA A 73 1.71 1.53 -7.59
N PHE A 74 2.34 1.10 -8.68
CA PHE A 74 3.77 0.81 -8.71
C PHE A 74 4.59 2.07 -8.48
N HIS A 75 4.37 3.15 -9.22
CA HIS A 75 5.14 4.39 -9.05
C HIS A 75 5.01 4.97 -7.63
N LYS A 76 3.80 4.99 -7.06
CA LYS A 76 3.58 5.41 -5.67
C LYS A 76 4.30 4.51 -4.67
N THR A 77 4.30 3.20 -4.91
CA THR A 77 4.99 2.25 -4.02
C THR A 77 6.49 2.39 -4.13
N ILE A 78 7.05 2.58 -5.33
CA ILE A 78 8.48 2.85 -5.52
C ILE A 78 8.88 4.11 -4.76
N LYS A 79 8.17 5.23 -4.96
CA LYS A 79 8.42 6.49 -4.24
C LYS A 79 8.38 6.28 -2.74
N LYS A 80 7.29 5.69 -2.24
CA LYS A 80 7.06 5.48 -0.81
C LYS A 80 8.11 4.59 -0.18
N VAL A 81 8.44 3.45 -0.78
CA VAL A 81 9.42 2.51 -0.24
C VAL A 81 10.81 3.15 -0.26
N SER A 82 11.17 3.88 -1.31
CA SER A 82 12.45 4.59 -1.41
C SER A 82 12.61 5.62 -0.28
N GLU A 83 11.62 6.49 -0.11
CA GLU A 83 11.64 7.52 0.94
C GLU A 83 11.57 6.92 2.35
N ASP A 84 10.78 5.87 2.56
CA ASP A 84 10.62 5.22 3.85
C ASP A 84 11.90 4.45 4.26
N ILE A 85 12.64 3.84 3.32
CA ILE A 85 13.93 3.21 3.63
C ILE A 85 14.94 4.24 4.12
N GLU A 86 15.10 5.36 3.41
CA GLU A 86 15.98 6.46 3.81
C GLU A 86 15.57 7.06 5.17
N GLY A 87 14.27 7.14 5.43
CA GLY A 87 13.70 7.60 6.70
C GLY A 87 13.64 6.56 7.81
N MET A 88 14.17 5.35 7.62
CA MET A 88 14.07 4.21 8.54
C MET A 88 12.63 3.81 8.96
N LYS A 89 11.64 4.13 8.13
CA LYS A 89 10.22 3.78 8.31
C LYS A 89 9.88 2.44 7.66
N PHE A 90 10.65 1.41 7.99
CA PHE A 90 10.56 0.10 7.34
C PHE A 90 9.17 -0.55 7.45
N ASN A 91 8.47 -0.33 8.57
CA ASN A 91 7.14 -0.85 8.77
C ASN A 91 6.12 -0.27 7.77
N THR A 92 6.23 1.02 7.43
CA THR A 92 5.35 1.64 6.44
C THR A 92 5.76 1.32 5.00
N ALA A 93 7.04 1.07 4.74
CA ALA A 93 7.50 0.53 3.46
C ALA A 93 6.92 -0.88 3.21
N ILE A 94 7.03 -1.79 4.18
CA ILE A 94 6.48 -3.15 4.08
C ILE A 94 4.95 -3.10 3.97
N ALA A 95 4.28 -2.19 4.69
CA ALA A 95 2.83 -2.00 4.54
C ALA A 95 2.45 -1.56 3.11
N ALA A 96 3.23 -0.69 2.48
CA ALA A 96 3.00 -0.29 1.09
C ALA A 96 3.14 -1.47 0.12
N LEU A 97 4.16 -2.32 0.31
CA LEU A 97 4.33 -3.55 -0.47
C LEU A 97 3.19 -4.54 -0.27
N MET A 98 2.67 -4.69 0.95
CA MET A 98 1.49 -5.51 1.23
C MET A 98 0.23 -4.98 0.52
N THR A 99 0.04 -3.66 0.46
CA THR A 99 -1.06 -3.04 -0.26
C THR A 99 -0.93 -3.29 -1.77
N LEU A 100 0.24 -3.00 -2.35
CA LEU A 100 0.51 -3.27 -3.77
C LEU A 100 0.27 -4.74 -4.12
N LEU A 101 0.69 -5.67 -3.25
CA LEU A 101 0.43 -7.09 -3.44
C LEU A 101 -1.07 -7.39 -3.52
N ASN A 102 -1.90 -6.75 -2.68
CA ASN A 102 -3.35 -6.91 -2.76
C ASN A 102 -3.91 -6.36 -4.08
N ASP A 103 -3.42 -5.22 -4.55
CA ASP A 103 -3.86 -4.63 -5.83
C ASP A 103 -3.52 -5.56 -7.01
N ILE A 104 -2.33 -6.18 -7.01
CA ILE A 104 -1.93 -7.20 -7.98
C ILE A 104 -2.90 -8.40 -7.96
N TYR A 105 -3.21 -8.92 -6.78
CA TYR A 105 -4.15 -10.04 -6.66
C TYR A 105 -5.59 -9.66 -7.03
N ASN A 106 -6.00 -8.41 -6.79
CA ASN A 106 -7.31 -7.91 -7.21
C ASN A 106 -7.42 -7.80 -8.73
N LYS A 107 -6.34 -7.39 -9.41
CA LYS A 107 -6.24 -7.44 -10.88
C LYS A 107 -6.20 -8.89 -11.38
N GLY A 108 -5.56 -9.79 -10.64
CA GLY A 108 -5.46 -11.22 -10.94
C GLY A 108 -4.29 -11.59 -11.86
N SER A 109 -3.41 -10.64 -12.20
CA SER A 109 -2.19 -10.89 -12.97
C SER A 109 -1.10 -9.87 -12.69
N ILE A 110 0.15 -10.28 -12.93
CA ILE A 110 1.35 -9.44 -12.88
C ILE A 110 2.20 -9.72 -14.12
N ASN A 111 2.84 -8.72 -14.72
CA ASN A 111 3.77 -8.95 -15.82
C ASN A 111 5.26 -8.90 -15.40
N ASN A 112 6.18 -9.14 -16.33
CA ASN A 112 7.61 -9.21 -16.03
C ASN A 112 8.18 -7.88 -15.50
N ALA A 113 7.77 -6.73 -16.06
CA ALA A 113 8.21 -5.42 -15.56
C ALA A 113 7.73 -5.15 -14.12
N GLU A 114 6.48 -5.47 -13.85
CA GLU A 114 5.84 -5.36 -12.54
C GLU A 114 6.50 -6.30 -11.51
N LEU A 115 6.72 -7.57 -11.86
CA LEU A 115 7.34 -8.55 -10.96
C LEU A 115 8.78 -8.16 -10.62
N LYS A 116 9.60 -7.79 -11.62
CA LYS A 116 10.97 -7.30 -11.39
C LYS A 116 11.00 -6.14 -10.40
N THR A 117 10.09 -5.18 -10.57
CA THR A 117 9.98 -4.02 -9.69
C THR A 117 9.57 -4.43 -8.28
N PHE A 118 8.53 -5.26 -8.15
CA PHE A 118 8.06 -5.72 -6.85
C PHE A 118 9.16 -6.44 -6.06
N VAL A 119 9.88 -7.38 -6.69
CA VAL A 119 10.96 -8.12 -6.00
C VAL A 119 12.16 -7.23 -5.70
N THR A 120 12.46 -6.23 -6.55
CA THR A 120 13.52 -5.25 -6.27
C THR A 120 13.23 -4.44 -5.01
N LEU A 121 12.00 -3.93 -4.88
CA LEU A 121 11.59 -3.18 -3.69
C LEU A 121 11.57 -4.03 -2.42
N LEU A 122 11.26 -5.32 -2.54
CA LEU A 122 11.20 -6.24 -1.40
C LEU A 122 12.59 -6.78 -0.98
N ASN A 123 13.56 -6.82 -1.89
CA ASN A 123 14.86 -7.44 -1.68
C ASN A 123 15.60 -6.99 -0.40
N PRO A 124 15.59 -5.70 0.01
CA PRO A 124 16.20 -5.29 1.27
C PRO A 124 15.62 -6.00 2.51
N PHE A 125 14.34 -6.35 2.47
CA PHE A 125 13.61 -6.97 3.58
C PHE A 125 13.67 -8.50 3.53
N ALA A 126 13.43 -9.08 2.35
CA ALA A 126 13.33 -10.52 2.13
C ALA A 126 14.21 -10.98 0.94
N PRO A 127 15.55 -10.89 1.06
CA PRO A 127 16.45 -11.08 -0.07
C PRO A 127 16.39 -12.49 -0.66
N HIS A 128 16.24 -13.54 0.14
CA HIS A 128 16.38 -14.92 -0.34
C HIS A 128 15.24 -15.30 -1.28
N VAL A 129 13.99 -15.06 -0.90
CA VAL A 129 12.81 -15.34 -1.73
C VAL A 129 12.83 -14.49 -3.01
N THR A 130 13.29 -13.24 -2.93
CA THR A 130 13.36 -12.37 -4.11
C THR A 130 14.43 -12.81 -5.10
N GLU A 131 15.59 -13.29 -4.64
CA GLU A 131 16.63 -13.88 -5.50
C GLU A 131 16.16 -15.22 -6.11
N GLU A 132 15.44 -16.04 -5.33
CA GLU A 132 14.89 -17.30 -5.84
C GLU A 132 13.86 -17.04 -6.96
N ILE A 133 12.97 -16.07 -6.79
CA ILE A 133 12.03 -15.64 -7.85
C ILE A 133 12.83 -15.10 -9.05
N TRP A 134 13.82 -14.24 -8.82
CA TRP A 134 14.63 -13.65 -9.89
C TRP A 134 15.33 -14.72 -10.75
N ALA A 135 15.90 -15.74 -10.10
CA ALA A 135 16.53 -16.87 -10.76
C ALA A 135 15.50 -17.76 -11.48
N ALA A 136 14.36 -18.07 -10.85
CA ALA A 136 13.30 -18.88 -11.44
C ALA A 136 12.74 -18.27 -12.73
N GLN A 137 12.67 -16.93 -12.80
CA GLN A 137 12.22 -16.20 -13.98
C GLN A 137 13.33 -15.92 -15.01
N ASN A 138 14.56 -16.40 -14.77
CA ASN A 138 15.72 -16.22 -15.65
C ASN A 138 16.02 -14.75 -16.00
N TYR A 139 15.83 -13.83 -15.05
CA TYR A 139 16.10 -12.40 -15.28
C TYR A 139 17.59 -12.05 -15.39
N GLY A 140 18.47 -13.00 -15.06
CA GLY A 140 19.92 -12.89 -15.26
C GLY A 140 20.62 -12.05 -14.20
N GLY A 141 21.90 -12.36 -13.96
CA GLY A 141 22.66 -11.73 -12.88
C GLY A 141 22.08 -12.05 -11.49
N MET A 142 22.44 -11.23 -10.50
CA MET A 142 21.95 -11.31 -9.14
C MET A 142 21.16 -10.03 -8.85
N LEU A 143 19.95 -10.17 -8.28
CA LEU A 143 19.07 -9.03 -8.02
C LEU A 143 19.74 -8.00 -7.10
N ALA A 144 20.47 -8.45 -6.08
CA ALA A 144 21.21 -7.59 -5.15
C ALA A 144 22.29 -6.70 -5.81
N ASN A 145 22.75 -7.05 -7.02
CA ASN A 145 23.71 -6.26 -7.80
C ASN A 145 23.01 -5.36 -8.85
N GLY A 146 21.68 -5.38 -8.89
CA GLY A 146 20.88 -4.58 -9.80
C GLY A 146 20.85 -3.10 -9.43
N HIS A 147 20.14 -2.33 -10.25
CA HIS A 147 19.85 -0.93 -9.96
C HIS A 147 18.56 -0.83 -9.15
N TRP A 148 18.51 0.16 -8.26
CA TRP A 148 17.24 0.55 -7.64
C TRP A 148 16.29 1.10 -8.71
N VAL A 149 14.99 0.88 -8.52
CA VAL A 149 13.95 1.27 -9.47
C VAL A 149 13.60 2.76 -9.31
N ASP A 150 13.38 3.43 -10.44
CA ASP A 150 12.95 4.83 -10.50
C ASP A 150 11.43 4.95 -10.57
N TYR A 151 10.90 6.11 -10.17
CA TYR A 151 9.49 6.43 -10.30
C TYR A 151 9.25 7.74 -11.08
N ASP A 152 8.08 7.85 -11.70
CA ASP A 152 7.60 9.08 -12.32
C ASP A 152 6.69 9.81 -11.34
N GLU A 153 7.07 11.03 -10.95
CA GLU A 153 6.30 11.93 -10.08
C GLU A 153 4.88 12.15 -10.63
N ALA A 154 4.71 12.26 -11.96
CA ALA A 154 3.41 12.51 -12.57
C ALA A 154 2.45 11.33 -12.41
N LYS A 155 2.97 10.10 -12.36
CA LYS A 155 2.18 8.88 -12.13
C LYS A 155 1.82 8.67 -10.66
N CYS A 156 2.42 9.45 -9.76
CA CYS A 156 2.13 9.42 -8.33
C CYS A 156 0.96 10.32 -7.92
N VAL A 157 0.42 11.11 -8.86
CA VAL A 157 -0.76 11.95 -8.62
C VAL A 157 -2.01 11.11 -8.83
N ASP A 158 -2.92 11.12 -7.86
CA ASP A 158 -4.27 10.58 -8.04
C ASP A 158 -5.07 11.52 -8.94
N ASP A 159 -5.61 11.03 -10.05
CA ASP A 159 -6.53 11.81 -10.89
C ASP A 159 -7.88 11.99 -10.18
N GLU A 160 -8.28 11.01 -9.37
CA GLU A 160 -9.51 11.02 -8.58
C GLU A 160 -9.22 10.64 -7.11
N ILE A 161 -9.92 11.31 -6.20
CA ILE A 161 -9.82 11.12 -4.75
C ILE A 161 -11.19 10.76 -4.17
N GLU A 162 -11.20 9.89 -3.16
CA GLU A 162 -12.40 9.66 -2.35
C GLU A 162 -12.54 10.78 -1.31
N ILE A 163 -13.67 11.49 -1.32
CA ILE A 163 -14.06 12.39 -0.24
C ILE A 163 -15.33 11.92 0.44
N VAL A 164 -15.56 12.36 1.69
CA VAL A 164 -16.84 12.16 2.36
C VAL A 164 -17.77 13.35 2.18
N ALA A 165 -19.04 13.08 1.87
CA ALA A 165 -20.09 14.08 1.85
C ALA A 165 -20.89 14.02 3.16
N GLN A 166 -21.05 15.17 3.80
CA GLN A 166 -21.62 15.30 5.14
C GLN A 166 -22.79 16.29 5.15
N ILE A 167 -23.77 16.01 6.02
CA ILE A 167 -24.84 16.95 6.36
C ILE A 167 -24.78 17.21 7.87
N ASN A 168 -24.64 18.48 8.27
CA ASN A 168 -24.48 18.87 9.68
C ASN A 168 -23.41 18.02 10.40
N GLY A 169 -22.29 17.74 9.71
CA GLY A 169 -21.17 16.93 10.24
C GLY A 169 -21.39 15.41 10.25
N LYS A 170 -22.55 14.89 9.82
CA LYS A 170 -22.80 13.45 9.72
C LYS A 170 -22.55 12.97 8.28
N VAL A 171 -21.70 11.96 8.12
CA VAL A 171 -21.40 11.33 6.82
C VAL A 171 -22.66 10.71 6.23
N ARG A 172 -22.90 10.98 4.94
CA ARG A 172 -24.04 10.46 4.19
C ARG A 172 -23.63 9.70 2.94
N ALA A 173 -22.53 10.10 2.29
CA ALA A 173 -22.01 9.44 1.11
C ALA A 173 -20.48 9.53 1.06
N LYS A 174 -19.89 8.68 0.22
CA LYS A 174 -18.50 8.75 -0.23
C LYS A 174 -18.53 9.01 -1.73
N LEU A 175 -17.69 9.92 -2.21
CA LEU A 175 -17.69 10.37 -3.60
C LEU A 175 -16.27 10.27 -4.15
N MET A 176 -16.14 9.71 -5.36
CA MET A 176 -14.93 9.84 -6.16
C MET A 176 -15.03 11.14 -6.96
N ILE A 177 -14.06 12.03 -6.78
CA ILE A 177 -14.03 13.34 -7.44
C ILE A 177 -12.63 13.58 -8.02
N PRO A 178 -12.48 14.36 -9.12
CA PRO A 178 -11.15 14.74 -9.60
C PRO A 178 -10.31 15.38 -8.49
N ALA A 179 -9.04 15.02 -8.36
CA ALA A 179 -8.18 15.50 -7.26
C ALA A 179 -8.00 17.02 -7.24
N GLU A 180 -7.97 17.63 -8.42
CA GLU A 180 -7.83 19.07 -8.63
C GLU A 180 -9.17 19.77 -8.89
N ILE A 181 -10.29 19.18 -8.46
CA ILE A 181 -11.60 19.81 -8.59
C ILE A 181 -11.71 21.09 -7.73
N GLU A 182 -12.32 22.11 -8.32
CA GLU A 182 -12.57 23.37 -7.64
C GLU A 182 -13.69 23.26 -6.60
N SER A 183 -13.64 24.12 -5.58
CA SER A 183 -14.56 24.04 -4.44
C SER A 183 -16.03 24.08 -4.85
N ALA A 184 -16.40 24.91 -5.83
CA ALA A 184 -17.78 25.03 -6.28
C ALA A 184 -18.25 23.74 -6.98
N GLU A 185 -17.41 23.16 -7.82
CA GLU A 185 -17.72 21.94 -8.56
C GLU A 185 -17.81 20.72 -7.63
N ALA A 186 -16.93 20.62 -6.62
CA ALA A 186 -16.99 19.56 -5.62
C ALA A 186 -18.32 19.58 -4.84
N ILE A 187 -18.78 20.78 -4.47
CA ILE A 187 -20.05 20.97 -3.75
C ILE A 187 -21.23 20.60 -4.66
N GLU A 188 -21.22 21.02 -5.92
CA GLU A 188 -22.27 20.70 -6.87
C GLU A 188 -22.33 19.20 -7.18
N LEU A 189 -21.18 18.53 -7.31
CA LEU A 189 -21.13 17.08 -7.45
C LEU A 189 -21.70 16.38 -6.21
N ALA A 190 -21.37 16.85 -5.02
CA ALA A 190 -21.89 16.29 -3.78
C ALA A 190 -23.41 16.45 -3.66
N LYS A 191 -23.99 17.57 -4.11
CA LYS A 191 -25.45 17.78 -4.12
C LYS A 191 -26.19 16.87 -5.10
N LYS A 192 -25.52 16.37 -6.14
CA LYS A 192 -26.10 15.42 -7.11
C LYS A 192 -26.16 13.99 -6.57
N ASP A 193 -25.44 13.68 -5.49
CA ASP A 193 -25.54 12.38 -4.83
C ASP A 193 -26.95 12.17 -4.25
N PRO A 194 -27.61 11.03 -4.51
CA PRO A 194 -28.98 10.79 -4.07
C PRO A 194 -29.17 10.90 -2.54
N ALA A 195 -28.20 10.46 -1.74
CA ALA A 195 -28.30 10.49 -0.28
C ALA A 195 -28.16 11.91 0.26
N ILE A 196 -27.33 12.75 -0.39
CA ILE A 196 -27.19 14.16 -0.07
C ILE A 196 -28.43 14.94 -0.54
N ALA A 197 -28.86 14.76 -1.78
CA ALA A 197 -30.04 15.42 -2.36
C ALA A 197 -31.29 15.20 -1.48
N ALA A 198 -31.58 13.96 -1.10
CA ALA A 198 -32.69 13.63 -0.21
C ALA A 198 -32.52 14.25 1.19
N ALA A 199 -31.28 14.41 1.67
CA ALA A 199 -31.01 14.97 2.99
C ALA A 199 -31.11 16.50 3.04
N ILE A 200 -31.00 17.19 1.90
CA ILE A 200 -31.15 18.65 1.77
C ILE A 200 -32.55 19.08 1.29
N GLU A 201 -33.33 18.17 0.73
CA GLU A 201 -34.68 18.45 0.22
C GLU A 201 -35.57 19.08 1.29
N GLY A 202 -36.23 20.19 0.94
CA GLY A 202 -37.13 20.93 1.83
C GLY A 202 -36.45 21.67 2.98
N LYS A 203 -35.11 21.68 3.05
CA LYS A 203 -34.35 22.37 4.11
C LYS A 203 -33.66 23.62 3.59
N ASN A 204 -33.39 24.56 4.51
CA ASN A 204 -32.64 25.75 4.16
C ASN A 204 -31.13 25.50 4.31
N VAL A 205 -30.37 25.69 3.24
CA VAL A 205 -28.91 25.57 3.26
C VAL A 205 -28.29 26.84 3.87
N VAL A 206 -27.60 26.68 4.99
CA VAL A 206 -26.99 27.78 5.76
C VAL A 206 -25.53 27.99 5.36
N LYS A 207 -24.81 26.90 5.06
CA LYS A 207 -23.38 26.96 4.74
C LYS A 207 -22.94 25.74 3.97
N GLU A 208 -22.07 25.94 2.99
CA GLU A 208 -21.44 24.89 2.20
C GLU A 208 -19.93 25.01 2.36
N LEU A 209 -19.27 23.89 2.65
CA LEU A 209 -17.85 23.84 2.93
C LEU A 209 -17.22 22.69 2.17
N TYR A 210 -16.16 22.99 1.43
CA TYR A 210 -15.26 21.99 0.89
C TYR A 210 -13.90 22.11 1.57
N VAL A 211 -13.38 20.99 2.05
CA VAL A 211 -12.00 20.87 2.49
C VAL A 211 -11.29 20.05 1.41
N LYS A 212 -10.40 20.70 0.65
CA LYS A 212 -9.69 20.10 -0.48
C LYS A 212 -9.10 18.74 -0.08
N GLY A 213 -9.37 17.71 -0.89
CA GLY A 213 -8.83 16.38 -0.63
C GLY A 213 -9.56 15.56 0.43
N ARG A 214 -10.57 16.10 1.12
CA ARG A 214 -11.11 15.48 2.34
C ARG A 214 -12.62 15.30 2.37
N LEU A 215 -13.37 16.40 2.29
CA LEU A 215 -14.83 16.35 2.49
C LEU A 215 -15.57 17.54 1.91
N VAL A 216 -16.85 17.32 1.62
CA VAL A 216 -17.87 18.36 1.49
C VAL A 216 -18.81 18.26 2.69
N ASN A 217 -19.10 19.38 3.34
CA ASN A 217 -20.10 19.45 4.42
C ASN A 217 -21.12 20.54 4.12
N ILE A 218 -22.40 20.15 4.09
CA ILE A 218 -23.54 21.05 3.88
C ILE A 218 -24.29 21.20 5.19
N VAL A 219 -24.37 22.43 5.68
CA VAL A 219 -25.09 22.79 6.91
C VAL A 219 -26.51 23.19 6.54
N VAL A 220 -27.49 22.49 7.07
CA VAL A 220 -28.93 22.70 6.78
C VAL A 220 -29.73 22.95 8.06
N LYS A 221 -30.79 23.76 7.93
CA LYS A 221 -31.81 24.01 8.97
C LYS A 221 -33.17 23.51 8.53
#